data_AF-A0A377AEX2-F1
#
_entry.id   AF-A0A377AEX2-F1
#
_cell.length_a   1.000
_cell.length_b   1.000
_cell.length_c   1.000
_cell.angle_alpha   90.00
_cell.angle_beta   90.00
_cell.angle_gamma   90.00
#
_symmetry.space_group_name_H-M   'P 1'
#
loop_
_entity.id
_entity.type
_entity.pdbx_description
1 polymer ?
#
loop_
_entity_poly.entity_id
_entity_poly.type
_entity_poly.pdbx_seq_one_letter_code
_entity_poly.pdbx_strand_id
1 'polypeptide(L)'
;MGFPVSELKNVERDAGNPNVTPTVRTTFLGLYGVDSPLPTAYLDYITQRHDGHDAVMAFLDIFNHRFITQYYRIWRKYNYPASFEAGAMDDISRCLLGLIGLGIPGSENHIATPVSRFLALLSVMRLPTRTAEGVTALVGLLAPLTKATVVPHDPQPVILPAPAGLSKNSRISLKTRTLLGRTGTDVNSQLLLKLYTEDAAEARGWLPGGQLHSDLLVLLRVYLGWRCQARLQLTLPVSLLPAARLGKQRVQISRTGILRASFAAPATGTVTVSLGRYQGLIPALSIRNRESMTHVSYSF
;
A
#
# COMPACT_ATOMS: atom_id res chain seq x y z
N MET A 1 -2.68 -6.56 -50.22
CA MET A 1 -2.95 -7.49 -49.10
C MET A 1 -2.32 -6.92 -47.84
N GLY A 2 -2.80 -5.77 -47.36
CA GLY A 2 -2.23 -5.06 -46.22
C GLY A 2 -3.06 -5.32 -44.98
N PHE A 3 -2.41 -5.71 -43.89
CA PHE A 3 -3.04 -5.73 -42.57
C PHE A 3 -3.63 -4.34 -42.26
N PRO A 4 -4.81 -4.27 -41.62
CA PRO A 4 -5.40 -2.99 -41.28
C PRO A 4 -4.48 -2.20 -40.34
N VAL A 5 -4.38 -0.88 -40.58
CA VAL A 5 -3.50 0.04 -39.83
C VAL A 5 -4.01 0.27 -38.39
N SER A 6 -5.30 0.03 -38.14
CA SER A 6 -5.95 0.12 -36.83
C SER A 6 -7.20 -0.75 -36.80
N GLU A 7 -7.52 -1.32 -35.64
CA GLU A 7 -8.73 -2.13 -35.39
C GLU A 7 -10.04 -1.33 -35.56
N LEU A 8 -9.97 -0.01 -35.36
CA LEU A 8 -11.08 0.92 -35.55
C LEU A 8 -10.87 1.72 -36.84
N LYS A 9 -11.79 1.55 -37.79
CA LYS A 9 -11.74 2.23 -39.09
C LYS A 9 -12.24 3.66 -39.00
N ASN A 10 -13.39 3.86 -38.35
CA ASN A 10 -14.03 5.17 -38.24
C ASN A 10 -15.03 5.20 -37.07
N VAL A 11 -15.25 6.38 -36.50
CA VAL A 11 -16.33 6.66 -35.56
C VAL A 11 -17.19 7.76 -36.16
N GLU A 12 -18.32 7.37 -36.75
CA GLU A 12 -19.28 8.28 -37.38
C GLU A 12 -20.23 8.82 -36.31
N ARG A 13 -20.22 10.14 -36.14
CA ARG A 13 -21.15 10.87 -35.30
C ARG A 13 -22.07 11.67 -36.22
N ASP A 14 -23.37 11.56 -36.01
CA ASP A 14 -24.32 12.40 -36.75
C ASP A 14 -24.23 13.84 -36.22
N ALA A 15 -23.74 14.74 -37.06
CA ALA A 15 -23.61 16.16 -36.74
C ALA A 15 -24.97 16.87 -36.60
N GLY A 16 -26.04 16.30 -37.16
CA GLY A 16 -27.40 16.85 -37.09
C GLY A 16 -28.16 16.46 -35.83
N ASN A 17 -27.74 15.40 -35.13
CA ASN A 17 -28.42 14.93 -33.93
C ASN A 17 -27.43 14.35 -32.88
N PRO A 18 -26.94 15.19 -31.96
CA PRO A 18 -25.90 14.79 -30.99
C PRO A 18 -26.37 13.74 -29.97
N ASN A 19 -27.68 13.45 -29.88
CA ASN A 19 -28.23 12.42 -29.01
C ASN A 19 -28.22 11.01 -29.62
N VAL A 20 -27.88 10.85 -30.90
CA VAL A 20 -27.79 9.53 -31.55
C VAL A 20 -26.46 8.87 -31.17
N THR A 21 -26.51 7.59 -30.78
CA THR A 21 -25.30 6.80 -30.49
C THR A 21 -24.37 6.74 -31.69
N PRO A 22 -23.05 6.95 -31.51
CA PRO A 22 -22.09 6.94 -32.60
C PRO A 22 -21.98 5.56 -33.25
N THR A 23 -21.82 5.53 -34.58
CA THR A 23 -21.58 4.31 -35.32
C THR A 23 -20.08 4.06 -35.42
N VAL A 24 -19.63 2.92 -34.89
CA VAL A 24 -18.21 2.53 -34.92
C VAL A 24 -18.02 1.48 -36.02
N ARG A 25 -17.15 1.76 -36.99
CA ARG A 25 -16.75 0.79 -38.01
C ARG A 25 -15.44 0.13 -37.62
N THR A 26 -15.44 -1.19 -37.52
CA THR A 26 -14.24 -1.99 -37.24
C THR A 26 -13.63 -2.50 -38.54
N THR A 27 -12.32 -2.77 -38.52
CA THR A 27 -11.63 -3.44 -39.64
C THR A 27 -11.50 -4.95 -39.46
N PHE A 28 -11.84 -5.46 -38.28
CA PHE A 28 -11.74 -6.86 -37.90
C PHE A 28 -13.12 -7.44 -37.57
N LEU A 29 -13.24 -8.77 -37.65
CA LEU A 29 -14.46 -9.54 -37.38
C LEU A 29 -15.69 -9.06 -38.18
N GLY A 30 -15.47 -8.53 -39.38
CA GLY A 30 -16.55 -8.11 -40.27
C GLY A 30 -17.23 -9.32 -40.91
N LEU A 31 -18.56 -9.45 -40.73
CA LEU A 31 -19.36 -10.43 -41.47
C LEU A 31 -19.50 -10.11 -42.97
N TYR A 32 -19.03 -8.96 -43.42
CA TYR A 32 -18.93 -8.62 -44.84
C TYR A 32 -17.64 -7.81 -45.06
N GLY A 33 -16.98 -8.01 -46.21
CA GLY A 33 -15.66 -7.45 -46.50
C GLY A 33 -14.65 -8.52 -46.89
N VAL A 34 -13.37 -8.12 -46.96
CA VAL A 34 -12.28 -8.94 -47.51
C VAL A 34 -12.04 -10.22 -46.70
N ASP A 35 -12.24 -10.17 -45.38
CA ASP A 35 -11.99 -11.27 -44.45
C ASP A 35 -13.30 -11.95 -43.96
N SER A 36 -14.40 -11.78 -44.69
CA SER A 36 -15.68 -12.33 -44.28
C SER A 36 -15.73 -13.85 -44.44
N PRO A 37 -16.27 -14.60 -43.46
CA PRO A 37 -16.52 -16.03 -43.58
C PRO A 37 -17.80 -16.36 -44.38
N LEU A 38 -18.56 -15.35 -44.85
CA LEU A 38 -19.80 -15.58 -45.58
C LEU A 38 -19.55 -16.13 -46.99
N PRO A 39 -20.50 -16.90 -47.55
CA PRO A 39 -20.41 -17.36 -48.93
C PRO A 39 -20.26 -16.20 -49.92
N THR A 40 -19.45 -16.40 -50.97
CA THR A 40 -19.13 -15.37 -51.97
C THR A 40 -20.37 -14.72 -52.59
N ALA A 41 -21.46 -15.46 -52.76
CA ALA A 41 -22.72 -14.92 -53.30
C ALA A 41 -23.28 -13.74 -52.50
N TYR A 42 -23.18 -13.78 -51.16
CA TYR A 42 -23.61 -12.66 -50.31
C TYR A 42 -22.64 -11.48 -50.39
N LEU A 43 -21.34 -11.76 -50.51
CA LEU A 43 -20.31 -10.72 -50.66
C LEU A 43 -20.43 -10.01 -52.00
N ASP A 44 -20.68 -10.73 -53.08
CA ASP A 44 -20.90 -10.15 -54.41
C ASP A 44 -22.18 -9.31 -54.44
N TYR A 45 -23.26 -9.78 -53.81
CA TYR A 45 -24.49 -9.01 -53.68
C TYR A 45 -24.29 -7.67 -52.97
N ILE A 46 -23.52 -7.66 -51.87
CA ILE A 46 -23.20 -6.46 -51.10
C ILE A 46 -22.21 -5.55 -51.85
N THR A 47 -21.15 -6.11 -52.45
CA THR A 47 -20.10 -5.33 -53.14
C THR A 47 -20.59 -4.70 -54.44
N GLN A 48 -21.49 -5.37 -55.16
CA GLN A 48 -22.10 -4.85 -56.39
C GLN A 48 -23.26 -3.88 -56.12
N ARG A 49 -23.58 -3.60 -54.84
CA ARG A 49 -24.63 -2.67 -54.41
C ARG A 49 -25.99 -2.93 -55.06
N HIS A 50 -26.42 -4.19 -55.09
CA HIS A 50 -27.74 -4.55 -55.57
C HIS A 50 -28.86 -3.88 -54.73
N ASP A 51 -30.05 -3.77 -55.31
CA ASP A 51 -31.24 -3.25 -54.62
C ASP A 51 -31.50 -4.05 -53.33
N GLY A 52 -31.47 -3.36 -52.19
CA GLY A 52 -31.65 -3.98 -50.86
C GLY A 52 -30.36 -4.36 -50.12
N HIS A 53 -29.17 -4.08 -50.68
CA HIS A 53 -27.89 -4.36 -49.99
C HIS A 53 -27.79 -3.68 -48.62
N ASP A 54 -28.35 -2.47 -48.46
CA ASP A 54 -28.39 -1.75 -47.19
C ASP A 54 -29.16 -2.50 -46.10
N ALA A 55 -30.28 -3.13 -46.46
CA ALA A 55 -31.08 -3.91 -45.51
C ALA A 55 -30.35 -5.18 -45.07
N VAL A 56 -29.62 -5.82 -45.98
CA VAL A 56 -28.80 -7.01 -45.68
C VAL A 56 -27.61 -6.64 -44.78
N MET A 57 -26.93 -5.53 -45.06
CA MET A 57 -25.85 -5.03 -44.20
C MET A 57 -26.38 -4.69 -42.79
N ALA A 58 -27.50 -3.98 -42.70
CA ALA A 58 -28.11 -3.65 -41.42
C ALA A 58 -28.52 -4.90 -40.61
N PHE A 59 -29.02 -5.95 -41.28
CA PHE A 59 -29.32 -7.22 -40.65
C PHE A 59 -28.06 -7.91 -40.11
N LEU A 60 -26.99 -7.99 -40.91
CA LEU A 60 -25.71 -8.56 -40.49
C LEU A 60 -25.08 -7.77 -39.34
N ASP A 61 -25.29 -6.45 -39.33
CA ASP A 61 -24.76 -5.57 -38.28
C ASP A 61 -25.37 -5.82 -36.90
N ILE A 62 -26.61 -6.35 -36.81
CA ILE A 62 -27.19 -6.78 -35.52
C ILE A 62 -26.32 -7.87 -34.88
N PHE A 63 -25.82 -8.81 -35.69
CA PHE A 63 -24.94 -9.88 -35.22
C PHE A 63 -23.54 -9.33 -34.94
N ASN A 64 -22.94 -8.57 -35.87
CA ASN A 64 -21.64 -7.94 -35.68
C ASN A 64 -21.60 -7.15 -34.38
N HIS A 65 -22.60 -6.30 -34.13
CA HIS A 65 -22.68 -5.47 -32.94
C HIS A 65 -22.63 -6.31 -31.66
N ARG A 66 -23.44 -7.37 -31.57
CA ARG A 66 -23.45 -8.27 -30.41
C ARG A 66 -22.12 -8.98 -30.22
N PHE A 67 -21.54 -9.53 -31.27
CA PHE A 67 -20.25 -10.24 -31.20
C PHE A 67 -19.12 -9.31 -30.76
N ILE A 68 -18.98 -8.14 -31.41
CA ILE A 68 -17.92 -7.17 -31.10
C ILE A 68 -18.09 -6.64 -29.67
N THR A 69 -19.34 -6.37 -29.23
CA THR A 69 -19.60 -5.93 -27.86
C THR A 69 -19.18 -6.98 -26.83
N GLN A 70 -19.52 -8.25 -27.04
CA GLN A 70 -19.10 -9.32 -26.11
C GLN A 70 -17.59 -9.56 -26.15
N TYR A 71 -16.99 -9.51 -27.34
CA TYR A 71 -15.54 -9.59 -27.49
C TYR A 71 -14.83 -8.50 -26.67
N TYR A 72 -15.27 -7.25 -26.80
CA TYR A 72 -14.73 -6.13 -26.02
C TYR A 72 -14.95 -6.32 -24.51
N ARG A 73 -16.13 -6.78 -24.08
CA ARG A 73 -16.41 -7.06 -22.66
C ARG A 73 -15.51 -8.15 -22.10
N ILE A 74 -15.26 -9.21 -22.86
CA ILE A 74 -14.33 -10.28 -22.49
C ILE A 74 -12.91 -9.72 -22.39
N TRP A 75 -12.44 -9.00 -23.41
CA TRP A 75 -11.13 -8.37 -23.40
C TRP A 75 -10.96 -7.45 -22.18
N ARG A 76 -11.93 -6.57 -21.91
CA ARG A 76 -11.89 -5.65 -20.77
C ARG A 76 -11.91 -6.40 -19.43
N LYS A 77 -12.63 -7.52 -19.33
CA LYS A 77 -12.69 -8.35 -18.12
C LYS A 77 -11.34 -9.00 -17.80
N TYR A 78 -10.57 -9.41 -18.79
CA TYR A 78 -9.27 -10.05 -18.60
C TYR A 78 -8.08 -9.07 -18.66
N ASN A 79 -8.31 -7.83 -19.06
CA ASN A 79 -7.30 -6.79 -19.11
C ASN A 79 -7.34 -5.90 -17.85
N TYR A 80 -6.54 -6.26 -16.84
CA TYR A 80 -6.51 -5.56 -15.55
C TYR A 80 -6.18 -4.06 -15.67
N PRO A 81 -5.14 -3.62 -16.41
CA PRO A 81 -4.87 -2.19 -16.60
C PRO A 81 -6.05 -1.37 -17.14
N ALA A 82 -6.90 -1.96 -17.98
CA ALA A 82 -8.07 -1.28 -18.58
C ALA A 82 -9.31 -1.30 -17.67
N SER A 83 -9.31 -2.12 -16.63
CA SER A 83 -10.39 -2.25 -15.64
C SER A 83 -10.01 -1.67 -14.27
N PHE A 84 -8.76 -1.24 -14.08
CA PHE A 84 -8.30 -0.64 -12.84
C PHE A 84 -9.05 0.66 -12.54
N GLU A 85 -9.68 0.71 -11.39
CA GLU A 85 -10.36 1.90 -10.89
C GLU A 85 -9.53 2.55 -9.77
N ALA A 86 -9.45 3.88 -9.80
CA ALA A 86 -8.70 4.63 -8.81
C ALA A 86 -9.16 4.27 -7.39
N GLY A 87 -8.20 4.00 -6.50
CA GLY A 87 -8.51 3.55 -5.15
C GLY A 87 -8.74 2.05 -5.00
N ALA A 88 -8.45 1.23 -6.03
CA ALA A 88 -8.55 -0.23 -5.97
C ALA A 88 -10.00 -0.72 -5.76
N MET A 89 -10.97 0.01 -6.33
CA MET A 89 -12.40 -0.28 -6.19
C MET A 89 -12.91 -1.39 -7.11
N ASP A 90 -12.14 -1.76 -8.13
CA ASP A 90 -12.48 -2.81 -9.06
C ASP A 90 -12.47 -4.20 -8.40
N ASP A 91 -13.21 -5.15 -8.99
CA ASP A 91 -13.37 -6.50 -8.44
C ASP A 91 -12.02 -7.24 -8.33
N ILE A 92 -11.13 -7.07 -9.31
CA ILE A 92 -9.82 -7.74 -9.35
C ILE A 92 -8.92 -7.20 -8.24
N SER A 93 -8.83 -5.88 -8.09
CA SER A 93 -8.10 -5.21 -7.02
C SER A 93 -8.59 -5.64 -5.65
N ARG A 94 -9.92 -5.73 -5.44
CA ARG A 94 -10.50 -6.22 -4.18
C ARG A 94 -10.12 -7.68 -3.91
N CYS A 95 -10.12 -8.55 -4.93
CA CYS A 95 -9.63 -9.92 -4.79
C CYS A 95 -8.13 -9.96 -4.41
N LEU A 96 -7.30 -9.12 -5.04
CA LEU A 96 -5.87 -9.01 -4.73
C LEU A 96 -5.63 -8.52 -3.29
N LEU A 97 -6.41 -7.56 -2.81
CA LEU A 97 -6.40 -7.11 -1.41
C LEU A 97 -6.88 -8.22 -0.47
N GLY A 98 -7.83 -9.05 -0.91
CA GLY A 98 -8.25 -10.27 -0.21
C GLY A 98 -7.09 -11.23 0.06
N LEU A 99 -6.18 -11.41 -0.90
CA LEU A 99 -5.02 -12.30 -0.76
C LEU A 99 -4.04 -11.87 0.34
N ILE A 100 -4.04 -10.60 0.72
CA ILE A 100 -3.20 -10.03 1.78
C ILE A 100 -3.97 -9.78 3.08
N GLY A 101 -5.21 -10.27 3.18
CA GLY A 101 -6.05 -10.15 4.38
C GLY A 101 -6.80 -8.82 4.52
N LEU A 102 -6.81 -7.98 3.48
CA LEU A 102 -7.52 -6.70 3.45
C LEU A 102 -8.89 -6.78 2.75
N GLY A 103 -9.36 -7.98 2.37
CA GLY A 103 -10.65 -8.16 1.70
C GLY A 103 -11.87 -8.24 2.63
N ILE A 104 -11.70 -8.13 3.95
CA ILE A 104 -12.82 -8.17 4.90
C ILE A 104 -13.46 -6.77 4.96
N PRO A 105 -14.77 -6.64 4.71
CA PRO A 105 -15.47 -5.36 4.81
C PRO A 105 -15.27 -4.74 6.21
N GLY A 106 -14.85 -3.47 6.25
CA GLY A 106 -14.58 -2.75 7.49
C GLY A 106 -13.11 -2.78 7.95
N SER A 107 -12.25 -3.65 7.40
CA SER A 107 -10.80 -3.60 7.67
C SER A 107 -10.17 -2.28 7.21
N GLU A 108 -10.69 -1.70 6.14
CA GLU A 108 -10.24 -0.43 5.57
C GLU A 108 -10.49 0.76 6.51
N ASN A 109 -11.55 0.71 7.33
CA ASN A 109 -11.91 1.80 8.26
C ASN A 109 -10.87 2.00 9.38
N HIS A 110 -10.01 1.01 9.61
CA HIS A 110 -8.93 1.07 10.60
C HIS A 110 -7.60 1.58 10.02
N ILE A 111 -7.57 1.88 8.72
CA ILE A 111 -6.39 2.29 7.96
C ILE A 111 -6.62 3.73 7.46
N ALA A 112 -5.86 4.69 7.98
CA ALA A 112 -5.99 6.10 7.59
C ALA A 112 -5.33 6.43 6.22
N THR A 113 -4.90 5.42 5.47
CA THR A 113 -4.19 5.56 4.18
C THR A 113 -4.92 4.81 3.07
N PRO A 114 -4.87 5.28 1.81
CA PRO A 114 -5.49 4.58 0.69
C PRO A 114 -5.01 3.14 0.55
N VAL A 115 -5.96 2.21 0.49
CA VAL A 115 -5.69 0.75 0.47
C VAL A 115 -4.98 0.33 -0.82
N SER A 116 -5.15 1.09 -1.91
CA SER A 116 -4.47 0.89 -3.19
C SER A 116 -2.94 0.85 -3.07
N ARG A 117 -2.35 1.51 -2.07
CA ARG A 117 -0.91 1.47 -1.82
C ARG A 117 -0.41 0.07 -1.48
N PHE A 118 -1.25 -0.77 -0.87
CA PHE A 118 -0.88 -2.15 -0.55
C PHE A 118 -0.82 -3.05 -1.79
N LEU A 119 -1.44 -2.67 -2.92
CA LEU A 119 -1.28 -3.41 -4.18
C LEU A 119 0.17 -3.38 -4.68
N ALA A 120 0.88 -2.26 -4.49
CA ALA A 120 2.31 -2.18 -4.81
C ALA A 120 3.17 -3.08 -3.92
N LEU A 121 2.68 -3.44 -2.74
CA LEU A 121 3.37 -4.25 -1.73
C LEU A 121 2.88 -5.69 -1.68
N LEU A 122 2.04 -6.10 -2.62
CA LEU A 122 1.36 -7.41 -2.61
C LEU A 122 2.36 -8.57 -2.53
N SER A 123 3.44 -8.49 -3.30
CA SER A 123 4.50 -9.50 -3.34
C SER A 123 5.11 -9.75 -1.95
N VAL A 124 5.38 -8.68 -1.20
CA VAL A 124 5.96 -8.71 0.13
C VAL A 124 4.92 -9.13 1.17
N MET A 125 3.70 -8.61 1.07
CA MET A 125 2.65 -8.82 2.07
C MET A 125 2.07 -10.23 2.06
N ARG A 126 2.07 -10.90 0.90
CA ARG A 126 1.62 -12.29 0.75
C ARG A 126 2.42 -13.28 1.58
N LEU A 127 3.69 -12.97 1.87
CA LEU A 127 4.55 -13.87 2.63
C LEU A 127 4.13 -13.90 4.11
N PRO A 128 4.11 -15.08 4.75
CA PRO A 128 3.75 -15.19 6.16
C PRO A 128 4.79 -14.54 7.07
N THR A 129 6.06 -14.53 6.66
CA THR A 129 7.17 -13.91 7.37
C THR A 129 7.28 -12.43 7.06
N ARG A 130 7.71 -11.64 8.04
CA ARG A 130 7.93 -10.19 7.88
C ARG A 130 9.43 -9.94 7.85
N THR A 131 9.95 -9.73 6.65
CA THR A 131 11.38 -9.51 6.39
C THR A 131 11.76 -8.04 6.53
N ALA A 132 13.05 -7.80 6.76
CA ALA A 132 13.64 -6.47 6.72
C ALA A 132 13.43 -5.79 5.36
N GLU A 133 13.55 -6.55 4.26
CA GLU A 133 13.29 -6.09 2.90
C GLU A 133 11.86 -5.58 2.72
N GLY A 134 10.89 -6.20 3.40
CA GLY A 134 9.54 -5.70 3.34
C GLY A 134 9.38 -4.35 4.02
N VAL A 135 10.05 -4.13 5.15
CA VAL A 135 10.05 -2.83 5.83
C VAL A 135 10.75 -1.76 4.98
N THR A 136 11.85 -2.10 4.30
CA THR A 136 12.51 -1.16 3.38
C THR A 136 11.64 -0.86 2.16
N ALA A 137 10.89 -1.83 1.64
CA ALA A 137 9.92 -1.62 0.56
C ALA A 137 8.78 -0.67 0.99
N LEU A 138 8.30 -0.74 2.24
CA LEU A 138 7.32 0.22 2.76
C LEU A 138 7.86 1.66 2.70
N VAL A 139 9.11 1.86 3.10
CA VAL A 139 9.75 3.18 3.07
C VAL A 139 9.95 3.65 1.63
N GLY A 140 10.46 2.79 0.74
CA GLY A 140 10.69 3.13 -0.66
C GLY A 140 9.40 3.49 -1.42
N LEU A 141 8.27 2.90 -1.05
CA LEU A 141 6.96 3.27 -1.60
C LEU A 141 6.54 4.69 -1.20
N LEU A 142 6.82 5.09 0.04
CA LEU A 142 6.43 6.40 0.57
C LEU A 142 7.39 7.52 0.16
N ALA A 143 8.69 7.23 0.15
CA ALA A 143 9.76 8.19 -0.04
C ALA A 143 10.89 7.55 -0.86
N PRO A 144 10.84 7.66 -2.21
CA PRO A 144 11.81 7.01 -3.10
C PRO A 144 13.26 7.45 -2.90
N LEU A 145 13.49 8.67 -2.39
CA LEU A 145 14.84 9.20 -2.15
C LEU A 145 15.38 8.85 -0.76
N THR A 146 14.54 8.33 0.12
CA THR A 146 14.92 7.95 1.48
C THR A 146 15.49 6.53 1.49
N LYS A 147 16.72 6.38 1.99
CA LYS A 147 17.34 5.08 2.23
C LYS A 147 16.91 4.53 3.58
N ALA A 148 16.46 3.29 3.61
CA ALA A 148 16.07 2.59 4.83
C ALA A 148 17.06 1.46 5.15
N THR A 149 17.41 1.32 6.43
CA THR A 149 18.19 0.20 6.94
C THR A 149 17.55 -0.34 8.20
N VAL A 150 17.32 -1.66 8.24
CA VAL A 150 16.73 -2.34 9.38
C VAL A 150 17.83 -3.06 10.14
N VAL A 151 17.97 -2.74 11.43
CA VAL A 151 18.86 -3.45 12.34
C VAL A 151 17.99 -4.37 13.20
N PRO A 152 18.16 -5.70 13.11
CA PRO A 152 17.46 -6.64 13.97
C PRO A 152 18.01 -6.56 15.40
N HIS A 153 17.24 -7.09 16.34
CA HIS A 153 17.62 -7.21 17.74
C HIS A 153 18.00 -5.91 18.45
N ASP A 154 17.16 -4.88 18.32
CA ASP A 154 17.38 -3.60 19.01
C ASP A 154 17.09 -3.76 20.52
N PRO A 155 18.09 -3.52 21.41
CA PRO A 155 17.89 -3.72 22.84
C PRO A 155 16.88 -2.74 23.43
N GLN A 156 15.95 -3.27 24.22
CA GLN A 156 14.95 -2.51 24.94
C GLN A 156 14.99 -2.84 26.44
N PRO A 157 15.04 -1.82 27.33
CA PRO A 157 14.83 -2.05 28.75
C PRO A 157 13.36 -2.39 29.03
N VAL A 158 13.13 -3.47 29.78
CA VAL A 158 11.82 -3.93 30.23
C VAL A 158 11.80 -3.93 31.75
N ILE A 159 10.79 -3.31 32.34
CA ILE A 159 10.63 -3.28 33.80
C ILE A 159 10.13 -4.65 34.27
N LEU A 160 10.81 -5.22 35.26
CA LEU A 160 10.45 -6.52 35.84
C LEU A 160 9.40 -6.30 36.95
N PRO A 161 8.19 -6.87 36.85
CA PRO A 161 7.15 -6.69 37.86
C PRO A 161 7.51 -7.32 39.20
N ALA A 162 8.22 -8.46 39.17
CA ALA A 162 8.74 -9.15 40.34
C ALA A 162 10.24 -9.41 40.16
N PRO A 163 11.11 -8.48 40.61
CA PRO A 163 12.55 -8.67 40.50
C PRO A 163 13.02 -9.80 41.41
N ALA A 164 13.98 -10.59 40.95
CA ALA A 164 14.55 -11.67 41.77
C ALA A 164 15.34 -11.07 42.94
N GLY A 165 15.07 -11.54 44.15
CA GLY A 165 15.78 -11.18 45.36
C GLY A 165 16.52 -12.38 45.95
N LEU A 166 17.76 -12.17 46.40
CA LEU A 166 18.51 -13.16 47.16
C LEU A 166 18.10 -13.05 48.63
N SER A 167 17.01 -13.72 49.01
CA SER A 167 16.54 -13.77 50.40
C SER A 167 16.18 -15.20 50.80
N LYS A 168 16.20 -15.51 52.11
CA LYS A 168 15.80 -16.84 52.61
C LYS A 168 14.35 -17.20 52.24
N ASN A 169 13.48 -16.20 52.06
CA ASN A 169 12.06 -16.38 51.73
C ASN A 169 11.79 -16.39 50.21
N SER A 170 12.74 -15.96 49.39
CA SER A 170 12.63 -15.91 47.93
C SER A 170 13.74 -16.73 47.28
N ARG A 171 13.57 -18.06 47.27
CA ARG A 171 14.53 -18.94 46.60
C ARG A 171 14.42 -18.76 45.10
N ILE A 172 15.55 -18.50 44.45
CA ILE A 172 15.65 -18.36 43.00
C ILE A 172 15.98 -19.73 42.40
N SER A 173 15.21 -20.15 41.40
CA SER A 173 15.56 -21.32 40.58
C SER A 173 16.39 -20.88 39.38
N LEU A 174 17.55 -21.50 39.17
CA LEU A 174 18.37 -21.26 37.97
C LEU A 174 17.69 -21.77 36.68
N LYS A 175 16.72 -22.70 36.81
CA LYS A 175 15.94 -23.22 35.68
C LYS A 175 15.11 -22.13 35.00
N THR A 176 14.59 -21.18 35.76
CA THR A 176 13.74 -20.09 35.25
C THR A 176 14.51 -18.88 34.73
N ARG A 177 15.86 -18.90 34.81
CA ARG A 177 16.76 -17.80 34.36
C ARG A 177 16.30 -16.42 34.85
N THR A 178 15.77 -16.35 36.07
CA THR A 178 15.25 -15.09 36.62
C THR A 178 16.35 -14.07 36.76
N LEU A 179 16.06 -12.84 36.31
CA LEU A 179 17.01 -11.75 36.30
C LEU A 179 17.00 -11.00 37.63
N LEU A 180 18.19 -10.59 38.07
CA LEU A 180 18.36 -9.67 39.19
C LEU A 180 18.18 -8.22 38.71
N GLY A 181 17.67 -7.36 39.59
CA GLY A 181 17.48 -5.93 39.30
C GLY A 181 16.07 -5.57 38.85
N ARG A 182 15.81 -4.25 38.73
CA ARG A 182 14.48 -3.70 38.41
C ARG A 182 14.14 -3.76 36.91
N THR A 183 15.14 -3.97 36.06
CA THR A 183 15.01 -3.93 34.61
C THR A 183 15.76 -5.08 33.97
N GLY A 184 15.09 -5.79 33.05
CA GLY A 184 15.72 -6.72 32.11
C GLY A 184 15.94 -6.06 30.75
N THR A 185 16.72 -6.72 29.90
CA THR A 185 16.94 -6.31 28.51
C THR A 185 16.26 -7.31 27.57
N ASP A 186 15.36 -6.82 26.72
CA ASP A 186 14.77 -7.59 25.64
C ASP A 186 15.42 -7.18 24.32
N VAL A 187 15.86 -8.16 23.54
CA VAL A 187 16.50 -7.97 22.22
C VAL A 187 15.72 -8.67 21.10
N ASN A 188 14.55 -9.27 21.38
CA ASN A 188 13.83 -10.08 20.40
C ASN A 188 12.53 -9.45 19.95
N SER A 189 11.94 -8.54 20.73
CA SER A 189 10.65 -7.92 20.40
C SER A 189 10.75 -6.65 19.55
N GLN A 190 11.94 -6.06 19.42
CA GLN A 190 12.14 -4.75 18.81
C GLN A 190 13.18 -4.76 17.69
N LEU A 191 12.86 -4.07 16.60
CA LEU A 191 13.78 -3.73 15.52
C LEU A 191 14.06 -2.23 15.50
N LEU A 192 15.21 -1.85 14.95
CA LEU A 192 15.58 -0.45 14.71
C LEU A 192 15.51 -0.14 13.22
N LEU A 193 14.63 0.78 12.85
CA LEU A 193 14.52 1.33 11.51
C LEU A 193 15.28 2.64 11.43
N LYS A 194 16.39 2.64 10.68
CA LYS A 194 17.19 3.82 10.36
C LYS A 194 16.79 4.34 8.99
N LEU A 195 16.39 5.60 8.93
CA LEU A 195 16.05 6.32 7.71
C LEU A 195 17.16 7.34 7.44
N TYR A 196 17.53 7.50 6.17
CA TYR A 196 18.46 8.53 5.73
C TYR A 196 17.88 9.26 4.51
N THR A 197 17.81 10.59 4.57
CA THR A 197 17.33 11.41 3.45
C THR A 197 18.16 12.68 3.32
N GLU A 198 18.38 13.09 2.08
CA GLU A 198 19.02 14.36 1.70
C GLU A 198 18.01 15.34 1.09
N ASP A 199 16.78 14.89 0.83
CA ASP A 199 15.75 15.72 0.24
C ASP A 199 15.01 16.53 1.31
N ALA A 200 14.83 17.83 1.03
CA ALA A 200 14.20 18.75 1.96
C ALA A 200 12.70 18.51 2.12
N ALA A 201 12.00 18.02 1.09
CA ALA A 201 10.57 17.76 1.14
C ALA A 201 10.28 16.47 1.91
N GLU A 202 11.00 15.39 1.62
CA GLU A 202 10.92 14.13 2.36
C GLU A 202 11.32 14.32 3.83
N ALA A 203 12.40 15.07 4.09
CA ALA A 203 12.82 15.39 5.46
C ALA A 203 11.69 16.02 6.29
N ARG A 204 10.97 17.01 5.74
CA ARG A 204 9.81 17.63 6.42
C ARG A 204 8.65 16.64 6.60
N GLY A 205 8.42 15.75 5.64
CA GLY A 205 7.40 14.71 5.73
C GLY A 205 7.69 13.66 6.80
N TRP A 206 8.96 13.38 7.09
CA TRP A 206 9.39 12.42 8.10
C TRP A 206 9.37 12.96 9.53
N LEU A 207 9.51 14.28 9.72
CA LEU A 207 9.46 14.88 11.05
C LEU A 207 8.10 14.61 11.74
N PRO A 208 8.06 14.54 13.09
CA PRO A 208 6.82 14.27 13.81
C PRO A 208 5.69 15.24 13.43
N GLY A 209 4.58 14.68 12.94
CA GLY A 209 3.43 15.44 12.42
C GLY A 209 3.40 15.59 10.89
N GLY A 210 4.44 15.14 10.19
CA GLY A 210 4.45 15.01 8.73
C GLY A 210 3.67 13.79 8.25
N GLN A 211 3.21 13.86 6.99
CA GLN A 211 2.37 12.82 6.38
C GLN A 211 3.14 11.51 6.15
N LEU A 212 4.42 11.56 5.75
CA LEU A 212 5.21 10.34 5.54
C LEU A 212 5.38 9.55 6.84
N HIS A 213 5.58 10.25 7.95
CA HIS A 213 5.66 9.62 9.27
C HIS A 213 4.33 8.95 9.68
N SER A 214 3.18 9.62 9.50
CA SER A 214 1.89 9.00 9.81
C SER A 214 1.60 7.81 8.91
N ASP A 215 1.88 7.94 7.61
CA ASP A 215 1.63 6.90 6.62
C ASP A 215 2.50 5.67 6.89
N LEU A 216 3.77 5.87 7.24
CA LEU A 216 4.66 4.76 7.61
C LEU A 216 4.15 4.02 8.85
N LEU A 217 3.66 4.72 9.86
CA LEU A 217 3.10 4.06 11.04
C LEU A 217 1.88 3.21 10.70
N VAL A 218 1.03 3.67 9.77
CA VAL A 218 -0.13 2.89 9.29
C VAL A 218 0.33 1.67 8.49
N LEU A 219 1.30 1.83 7.58
CA LEU A 219 1.85 0.70 6.81
C LEU A 219 2.52 -0.34 7.72
N LEU A 220 3.32 0.11 8.70
CA LEU A 220 3.91 -0.76 9.72
C LEU A 220 2.84 -1.47 10.55
N ARG A 221 1.71 -0.80 10.81
CA ARG A 221 0.58 -1.41 11.50
C ARG A 221 -0.01 -2.58 10.75
N VAL A 222 -0.21 -2.44 9.44
CA VAL A 222 -0.74 -3.52 8.61
C VAL A 222 0.30 -4.62 8.38
N TYR A 223 1.56 -4.25 8.18
CA TYR A 223 2.63 -5.21 7.88
C TYR A 223 3.11 -5.98 9.11
N LEU A 224 3.57 -5.29 10.17
CA LEU A 224 4.08 -5.93 11.38
C LEU A 224 2.96 -6.36 12.33
N GLY A 225 1.81 -5.66 12.32
CA GLY A 225 0.72 -5.92 13.26
C GLY A 225 1.22 -5.86 14.70
N TRP A 226 1.02 -6.94 15.43
CA TRP A 226 1.43 -7.10 16.83
C TRP A 226 2.71 -7.91 17.02
N ARG A 227 3.34 -8.35 15.92
CA ARG A 227 4.44 -9.34 15.96
C ARG A 227 5.74 -8.74 16.48
N CYS A 228 6.05 -7.52 16.06
CA CYS A 228 7.31 -6.84 16.37
C CYS A 228 7.08 -5.33 16.46
N GLN A 229 7.85 -4.69 17.33
CA GLN A 229 7.83 -3.26 17.54
C GLN A 229 9.01 -2.62 16.81
N ALA A 230 8.85 -1.39 16.34
CA ALA A 230 9.90 -0.71 15.57
C ALA A 230 10.26 0.63 16.22
N ARG A 231 11.54 0.82 16.51
CA ARG A 231 12.09 2.13 16.88
C ARG A 231 12.56 2.85 15.62
N LEU A 232 12.14 4.10 15.46
CA LEU A 232 12.40 4.89 14.25
C LEU A 232 13.44 5.97 14.53
N GLN A 233 14.47 6.00 13.71
CA GLN A 233 15.51 7.04 13.69
C GLN A 233 15.66 7.61 12.29
N LEU A 234 15.85 8.92 12.20
CA LEU A 234 16.07 9.65 10.95
C LEU A 234 17.40 10.37 11.02
N THR A 235 18.30 10.05 10.10
CA THR A 235 19.59 10.73 9.93
C THR A 235 19.49 11.64 8.71
N LEU A 236 19.79 12.92 8.88
CA LEU A 236 19.75 13.89 7.78
C LEU A 236 20.76 15.03 7.98
N PRO A 237 21.16 15.73 6.91
CA PRO A 237 22.03 16.90 7.00
C PRO A 237 21.43 18.03 7.87
N VAL A 238 22.25 18.68 8.70
CA VAL A 238 21.79 19.75 9.60
C VAL A 238 21.15 20.92 8.86
N SER A 239 21.55 21.15 7.60
CA SER A 239 20.96 22.16 6.72
C SER A 239 19.45 21.99 6.46
N LEU A 240 18.93 20.77 6.58
CA LEU A 240 17.52 20.46 6.32
C LEU A 240 16.64 20.60 7.56
N LEU A 241 17.22 20.74 8.75
CA LEU A 241 16.46 20.88 9.99
C LEU A 241 15.88 22.29 10.13
N PRO A 242 14.62 22.43 10.58
CA PRO A 242 14.07 23.73 10.90
C PRO A 242 14.87 24.36 12.05
N ALA A 243 15.18 25.65 11.94
CA ALA A 243 15.82 26.37 13.03
C ALA A 243 14.90 26.35 14.26
N ALA A 244 15.43 25.94 15.42
CA ALA A 244 14.69 25.93 16.67
C ALA A 244 14.36 27.37 17.10
N ARG A 245 13.18 27.86 16.73
CA ARG A 245 12.64 29.17 17.12
C ARG A 245 11.47 28.97 18.08
N LEU A 246 11.46 29.75 19.17
CA LEU A 246 10.30 29.82 20.06
C LEU A 246 9.11 30.40 19.26
N GLY A 247 7.99 29.69 19.18
CA GLY A 247 6.81 30.13 18.43
C GLY A 247 5.84 29.01 18.05
N LYS A 248 5.02 29.23 17.01
CA LYS A 248 3.98 28.29 16.53
C LYS A 248 4.52 27.00 15.90
N GLN A 249 5.83 26.86 15.71
CA GLN A 249 6.43 25.64 15.18
C GLN A 249 6.54 24.59 16.29
N ARG A 250 5.93 23.41 16.07
CA ARG A 250 5.96 22.27 17.00
C ARG A 250 7.34 21.61 16.99
N VAL A 251 8.30 22.23 17.66
CA VAL A 251 9.59 21.62 17.95
C VAL A 251 9.42 20.75 19.20
N GLN A 252 9.57 19.43 19.06
CA GLN A 252 9.57 18.53 20.20
C GLN A 252 10.95 18.58 20.86
N ILE A 253 10.99 19.05 22.10
CA ILE A 253 12.18 19.05 22.95
C ILE A 253 12.73 17.61 22.98
N SER A 254 14.05 17.44 22.88
CA SER A 254 14.80 16.17 22.76
C SER A 254 14.73 15.42 21.43
N ARG A 255 13.85 15.80 20.50
CA ARG A 255 13.73 15.15 19.18
C ARG A 255 14.20 16.04 18.04
N THR A 256 13.56 17.19 17.87
CA THR A 256 13.78 18.06 16.70
C THR A 256 14.38 19.42 17.06
N GLY A 257 14.48 19.74 18.36
CA GLY A 257 15.05 21.00 18.83
C GLY A 257 16.57 20.95 18.93
N ILE A 258 17.26 21.13 17.81
CA ILE A 258 18.70 21.36 17.81
C ILE A 258 18.95 22.86 17.97
N LEU A 259 19.62 23.22 19.06
CA LEU A 259 20.12 24.57 19.25
C LEU A 259 21.40 24.74 18.44
N ARG A 260 21.41 25.73 17.55
CA ARG A 260 22.57 26.06 16.75
C ARG A 260 23.58 26.79 17.65
N ALA A 261 24.79 26.24 17.78
CA ALA A 261 25.84 26.79 18.65
C ALA A 261 26.37 28.17 18.20
N SER A 262 26.22 28.52 16.91
CA SER A 262 26.60 29.82 16.36
C SER A 262 25.77 30.14 15.12
N PHE A 263 25.17 31.33 15.03
CA PHE A 263 24.39 31.76 13.85
C PHE A 263 25.23 31.89 12.56
N ALA A 264 26.57 31.87 12.63
CA ALA A 264 27.44 32.21 11.50
C ALA A 264 28.09 31.03 10.74
N ALA A 265 28.13 29.81 11.28
CA ALA A 265 28.83 28.69 10.63
C ALA A 265 27.93 27.86 9.69
N PRO A 266 28.35 27.47 8.47
CA PRO A 266 27.61 26.48 7.68
C PRO A 266 27.57 25.16 8.48
N ALA A 267 26.37 24.59 8.66
CA ALA A 267 26.20 23.41 9.47
C ALA A 267 26.59 22.17 8.66
N THR A 268 27.89 21.90 8.55
CA THR A 268 28.43 20.67 7.96
C THR A 268 28.31 19.53 8.95
N GLY A 269 27.40 18.59 8.67
CA GLY A 269 27.22 17.37 9.47
C GLY A 269 25.85 16.74 9.25
N THR A 270 25.74 15.46 9.61
CA THR A 270 24.46 14.74 9.71
C THR A 270 24.04 14.66 11.16
N VAL A 271 22.74 14.81 11.44
CA VAL A 271 22.19 14.57 12.77
C VAL A 271 21.16 13.45 12.70
N THR A 272 21.20 12.58 13.71
CA THR A 272 20.22 11.53 13.95
C THR A 272 19.15 12.00 14.93
N VAL A 273 17.92 12.08 14.46
CA VAL A 273 16.72 12.43 15.23
C VAL A 273 15.89 11.18 15.53
N SER A 274 15.33 11.08 16.74
CA SER A 274 14.35 10.04 17.05
C SER A 274 12.94 10.44 16.56
N LEU A 275 12.38 9.67 15.64
CA LEU A 275 11.01 9.87 15.15
C LEU A 275 9.98 9.25 16.09
N GLY A 276 10.38 8.20 16.80
CA GLY A 276 9.59 7.57 17.84
C GLY A 276 9.57 6.07 17.73
N ARG A 277 8.44 5.48 18.10
CA ARG A 277 8.30 4.04 18.19
C ARG A 277 6.92 3.62 17.72
N TYR A 278 6.90 2.61 16.87
CA TYR A 278 5.71 1.87 16.52
C TYR A 278 5.49 0.73 17.52
N GLN A 279 4.30 0.72 18.14
CA GLN A 279 3.82 -0.37 18.99
C GLN A 279 2.39 -0.70 18.57
N GLY A 280 2.17 -1.94 18.10
CA GLY A 280 0.85 -2.37 17.63
C GLY A 280 -0.18 -2.55 18.75
N LEU A 281 0.28 -2.94 19.95
CA LEU A 281 -0.51 -3.01 21.16
C LEU A 281 0.06 -2.01 22.17
N ILE A 282 -0.81 -1.14 22.67
CA ILE A 282 -0.48 -0.29 23.80
C ILE A 282 -0.76 -1.15 25.05
N PRO A 283 0.24 -1.45 25.90
CA PRO A 283 0.00 -2.17 27.12
C PRO A 283 -1.02 -1.39 27.96
N ALA A 284 -2.04 -2.08 28.47
CA ALA A 284 -3.07 -1.46 29.29
C ALA A 284 -2.42 -0.86 30.54
N LEU A 285 -2.27 0.46 30.56
CA LEU A 285 -1.75 1.23 31.69
C LEU A 285 -2.70 1.17 32.90
N SER A 286 -3.97 0.79 32.68
CA SER A 286 -4.94 0.55 33.72
C SER A 286 -5.01 -0.95 34.00
N ILE A 287 -4.46 -1.37 35.13
CA ILE A 287 -4.86 -2.60 35.83
C ILE A 287 -6.33 -2.39 36.23
N ARG A 288 -7.26 -2.54 35.29
CA ARG A 288 -8.63 -2.89 35.68
C ARG A 288 -8.54 -4.35 36.06
N ASN A 289 -8.30 -4.62 37.34
CA ASN A 289 -8.48 -5.93 37.95
C ASN A 289 -9.92 -6.38 37.67
N ARG A 290 -10.14 -7.03 36.53
CA ARG A 290 -11.26 -7.95 36.35
C ARG A 290 -10.86 -9.27 37.01
N GLU A 291 -10.62 -9.22 38.32
CA GLU A 291 -10.27 -10.39 39.13
C GLU A 291 -11.48 -11.31 39.42
N SER A 292 -12.57 -11.17 38.66
CA SER A 292 -13.69 -12.11 38.68
C SER A 292 -14.00 -12.62 37.27
N MET A 293 -13.00 -13.21 36.59
CA MET A 293 -13.29 -14.10 35.46
C MET A 293 -13.53 -15.49 36.04
N THR A 294 -14.80 -15.86 36.18
CA THR A 294 -15.21 -17.24 36.34
C THR A 294 -14.66 -18.03 35.16
N HIS A 295 -13.56 -18.76 35.36
CA HIS A 295 -13.07 -19.69 34.36
C HIS A 295 -14.11 -20.79 34.19
N VAL A 296 -14.56 -21.02 32.95
CA VAL A 296 -15.47 -22.12 32.65
C VAL A 296 -14.66 -23.41 32.79
N SER A 297 -14.75 -24.04 33.95
CA SER A 297 -14.13 -25.33 34.24
C SER A 297 -14.98 -26.43 33.61
N TYR A 298 -14.67 -26.80 32.38
CA TYR A 298 -15.14 -28.06 31.82
C TYR A 298 -14.35 -29.20 32.46
N SER A 299 -15.03 -30.08 33.18
CA SER A 299 -14.46 -31.35 33.61
C SER A 299 -14.39 -32.28 32.39
N PHE A 300 -13.24 -32.29 31.72
CA PHE A 300 -12.88 -33.33 30.75
C PHE A 300 -12.16 -34.47 31.47
#